data_AF-A0A1F9UXB1-F1
#
_entry.id   AF-A0A1F9UXB1-F1
#
_cell.length_a   1.000
_cell.length_b   1.000
_cell.length_c   1.000
_cell.angle_alpha   90.00
_cell.angle_beta   90.00
_cell.angle_gamma   90.00
#
_symmetry.space_group_name_H-M   'P 1'
#
loop_
_entity.id
_entity.type
_entity.pdbx_description
1 polymer ?
#
loop_
_entity_poly.entity_id
_entity_poly.type
_entity_poly.pdbx_seq_one_letter_code
_entity_poly.pdbx_strand_id
1 'polypeptide(L)'
;MPREDFIPKRSRETSRRFRGFWTGLFAMVSCLLVLVSLTVRSTQISYRIDAVKEEIRKEDLRNMELREARDRMISLEAIERSARKSLGLIDPAKDNIVILP
;
A
#
# COMPACT_ATOMS: atom_id res chain seq x y z
N MET A 1 51.10 -23.11 -56.76
CA MET A 1 50.83 -23.99 -55.60
C MET A 1 50.26 -23.13 -54.49
N PRO A 2 48.99 -23.30 -54.07
CA PRO A 2 48.44 -22.53 -52.96
C PRO A 2 48.91 -23.14 -51.63
N ARG A 3 49.27 -22.28 -50.67
CA ARG A 3 49.55 -22.68 -49.29
C ARG A 3 48.23 -23.02 -48.63
N GLU A 4 48.01 -24.29 -48.34
CA GLU A 4 46.97 -24.70 -47.41
C GLU A 4 47.42 -24.34 -46.01
N ASP A 5 46.90 -23.23 -45.50
CA ASP A 5 47.02 -22.85 -44.10
C ASP A 5 46.27 -23.89 -43.26
N PHE A 6 47.01 -24.89 -42.75
CA PHE A 6 46.55 -25.83 -41.75
C PHE A 6 46.26 -25.08 -40.45
N ILE A 7 45.04 -24.55 -40.31
CA ILE A 7 44.54 -24.05 -39.03
C ILE A 7 44.43 -25.26 -38.10
N PRO A 8 45.20 -25.33 -36.99
CA PRO A 8 45.25 -26.52 -36.16
C PRO A 8 43.86 -26.78 -35.58
N LYS A 9 43.32 -28.00 -35.78
CA LYS A 9 42.01 -28.46 -35.27
C LYS A 9 41.80 -28.11 -33.78
N ARG A 10 42.88 -28.05 -33.00
CA ARG A 10 42.92 -27.65 -31.58
C ARG A 10 42.33 -26.26 -31.31
N SER A 11 42.52 -25.30 -32.23
CA SER A 11 42.03 -23.92 -32.12
C SER A 11 40.49 -23.81 -32.25
N ARG A 12 39.86 -24.70 -33.03
CA ARG A 12 38.40 -24.74 -33.21
C ARG A 12 37.66 -25.36 -32.01
N GLU A 13 38.31 -26.27 -31.28
CA GLU A 13 37.75 -26.89 -30.07
C GLU A 13 37.83 -25.95 -28.87
N THR A 14 38.95 -25.24 -28.67
CA THR A 14 39.07 -24.24 -27.61
C THR A 14 38.09 -23.10 -27.80
N SER A 15 37.92 -22.59 -29.01
CA SER A 15 36.97 -21.51 -29.30
C SER A 15 35.51 -21.92 -29.09
N ARG A 16 35.13 -23.20 -29.33
CA ARG A 16 33.79 -23.72 -28.97
C ARG A 16 33.57 -23.81 -27.47
N ARG A 17 34.56 -24.28 -26.71
CA ARG A 17 34.48 -24.37 -25.23
C ARG A 17 34.38 -22.99 -24.58
N PHE A 18 35.18 -22.03 -25.04
CA PHE A 18 35.09 -20.64 -24.60
C PHE A 18 33.72 -20.04 -24.89
N ARG A 19 33.17 -20.27 -26.10
CA ARG A 19 31.85 -19.76 -26.47
C ARG A 19 30.73 -20.33 -25.59
N GLY A 20 30.78 -21.64 -25.29
CA GLY A 20 29.85 -22.30 -24.37
C GLY A 20 29.92 -21.77 -22.93
N PHE A 21 31.13 -21.48 -22.45
CA PHE A 21 31.35 -20.88 -21.13
C PHE A 21 30.73 -19.48 -21.05
N TRP A 22 30.98 -18.62 -22.05
CA TRP A 22 30.38 -17.28 -22.09
C TRP A 22 28.86 -17.32 -22.17
N THR A 23 28.27 -18.21 -22.97
CA THR A 23 26.80 -18.36 -23.03
C THR A 23 26.22 -18.84 -21.69
N GLY A 24 26.91 -19.76 -21.00
CA GLY A 24 26.49 -20.21 -19.66
C GLY A 24 26.57 -19.11 -18.61
N LEU A 25 27.63 -18.30 -18.66
CA LEU A 25 27.81 -17.15 -17.77
C LEU A 25 26.70 -16.10 -18.00
N PHE A 26 26.41 -15.76 -19.26
CA PHE A 26 25.32 -14.84 -19.59
C PHE A 26 23.95 -15.35 -19.16
N ALA A 27 23.68 -16.66 -19.32
CA ALA A 27 22.44 -17.27 -18.86
C ALA A 27 22.28 -17.20 -17.33
N MET A 28 23.34 -17.48 -16.58
CA MET A 28 23.38 -17.35 -15.12
C MET A 28 23.12 -15.92 -14.65
N VAL A 29 23.82 -14.94 -15.24
CA VAL A 29 23.65 -13.52 -14.90
C VAL A 29 22.24 -13.05 -15.21
N SER A 30 21.68 -13.45 -16.36
CA SER A 30 20.31 -13.10 -16.75
C SER A 30 19.29 -13.69 -15.78
N CYS A 31 19.48 -14.94 -15.35
CA CYS A 31 18.62 -15.59 -14.35
C CYS A 31 18.65 -14.86 -13.00
N LEU A 32 19.85 -14.45 -12.56
CA LEU A 32 20.04 -13.70 -11.32
C LEU A 32 19.34 -12.33 -11.36
N LEU A 33 19.45 -11.61 -12.47
CA LEU A 33 18.78 -10.32 -12.67
C LEU A 33 17.25 -10.47 -12.64
N VAL A 34 16.71 -11.52 -13.27
CA VAL A 34 15.26 -11.80 -13.25
C VAL A 34 14.80 -12.07 -11.82
N LEU A 35 15.51 -12.89 -11.05
CA LEU A 35 15.16 -13.19 -9.66
C LEU A 35 15.14 -11.93 -8.79
N VAL A 36 16.20 -11.11 -8.86
CA VAL A 36 16.26 -9.85 -8.10
C VAL A 36 15.12 -8.91 -8.50
N SER A 37 14.82 -8.80 -9.80
CA SER A 37 13.73 -7.95 -10.27
C SER A 37 12.36 -8.40 -9.74
N LEU A 38 12.15 -9.72 -9.62
CA LEU A 38 10.91 -10.30 -9.10
C LEU A 38 10.76 -10.02 -7.61
N THR A 39 11.84 -10.20 -6.84
CA THR A 39 11.87 -9.91 -5.40
C THR A 39 11.61 -8.43 -5.15
N VAL A 40 12.29 -7.52 -5.85
CA VAL A 40 12.12 -6.07 -5.68
C VAL A 40 10.68 -5.65 -5.99
N ARG A 41 10.10 -6.13 -7.11
CA ARG A 41 8.70 -5.85 -7.45
C ARG A 41 7.74 -6.38 -6.40
N SER A 42 7.96 -7.58 -5.90
CA SER A 42 7.14 -8.17 -4.83
C SER A 42 7.18 -7.31 -3.57
N THR A 43 8.37 -6.91 -3.11
CA THR A 43 8.50 -6.01 -1.95
C THR A 43 7.85 -4.65 -2.18
N GLN A 44 8.02 -4.03 -3.36
CA GLN A 44 7.39 -2.75 -3.67
C GLN A 44 5.86 -2.84 -3.67
N ILE A 45 5.30 -3.92 -4.21
CA ILE A 45 3.86 -4.17 -4.16
C ILE A 45 3.41 -4.35 -2.71
N SER A 46 4.16 -5.09 -1.89
CA SER A 46 3.81 -5.30 -0.48
C SER A 46 3.80 -3.98 0.30
N TYR A 47 4.82 -3.14 0.13
CA TYR A 47 4.86 -1.81 0.75
C TYR A 47 3.68 -0.93 0.32
N ARG A 48 3.29 -0.98 -0.96
CA ARG A 48 2.11 -0.26 -1.44
C ARG A 48 0.81 -0.77 -0.83
N ILE A 49 0.66 -2.09 -0.68
CA ILE A 49 -0.49 -2.69 -0.01
C ILE A 49 -0.57 -2.23 1.44
N ASP A 50 0.56 -2.24 2.16
CA ASP A 50 0.61 -1.83 3.56
C ASP A 50 0.30 -0.33 3.70
N ALA A 51 0.83 0.51 2.81
CA ALA A 51 0.49 1.95 2.79
C ALA A 51 -1.00 2.19 2.57
N VAL A 52 -1.61 1.50 1.60
CA VAL A 52 -3.05 1.61 1.32
C VAL A 52 -3.88 1.11 2.50
N LYS A 53 -3.49 0.01 3.16
CA LYS A 53 -4.17 -0.49 4.36
C LYS A 53 -4.15 0.53 5.50
N GLU A 54 -3.01 1.19 5.69
CA GLU A 54 -2.88 2.21 6.75
C GLU A 54 -3.74 3.44 6.43
N GLU A 55 -3.83 3.83 5.16
CA GLU A 55 -4.69 4.92 4.71
C GLU A 55 -6.17 4.60 4.93
N ILE A 56 -6.62 3.37 4.60
CA ILE A 56 -7.98 2.89 4.88
C ILE A 56 -8.28 2.95 6.38
N ARG A 57 -7.36 2.44 7.22
CA ARG A 57 -7.53 2.44 8.68
C ARG A 57 -7.70 3.85 9.24
N LYS A 58 -6.91 4.80 8.75
CA LYS A 58 -6.99 6.20 9.16
C LYS A 58 -8.33 6.84 8.77
N GLU A 59 -8.81 6.53 7.59
CA GLU A 59 -10.08 7.08 7.09
C GLU A 59 -11.29 6.45 7.80
N ASP A 60 -11.23 5.16 8.16
CA ASP A 60 -12.24 4.51 8.98
C ASP A 60 -12.36 5.14 10.38
N LEU A 61 -11.23 5.45 11.02
CA LEU A 61 -11.22 6.16 12.31
C LEU A 61 -11.87 7.55 12.19
N ARG A 62 -11.54 8.31 11.14
CA ARG A 62 -12.18 9.61 10.88
C ARG A 62 -13.67 9.49 10.66
N ASN A 63 -14.10 8.49 9.89
CA ASN A 63 -15.52 8.23 9.66
C ASN A 63 -16.25 7.87 10.96
N MET A 64 -15.61 7.12 11.84
CA MET A 64 -16.15 6.81 13.16
C MET A 64 -16.30 8.07 14.02
N GLU A 65 -15.26 8.90 14.10
CA GLU A 65 -15.30 10.18 14.84
C GLU A 65 -16.39 11.12 14.31
N LEU A 66 -16.52 11.21 12.98
CA LEU A 66 -17.56 12.01 12.33
C LEU A 66 -18.96 11.46 12.61
N ARG A 67 -19.13 10.13 12.62
CA ARG A 67 -20.40 9.49 13.01
C ARG A 67 -20.74 9.80 14.45
N GLU A 68 -19.80 9.67 15.39
CA GLU A 68 -20.03 10.03 16.79
C GLU A 68 -20.35 11.52 16.97
N ALA A 69 -19.67 12.41 16.23
CA ALA A 69 -19.97 13.83 16.24
C ALA A 69 -21.38 14.12 15.70
N ARG A 70 -21.74 13.47 14.59
CA ARG A 70 -23.09 13.55 14.01
C ARG A 70 -24.14 13.05 15.00
N ASP A 71 -23.93 11.89 15.61
CA ASP A 71 -24.90 11.29 16.53
C ASP A 71 -25.06 12.15 17.79
N ARG A 72 -23.98 12.80 18.26
CA ARG A 72 -24.07 13.81 19.32
C ARG A 72 -24.90 15.02 18.90
N MET A 73 -24.73 15.53 17.68
CA MET A 73 -25.51 16.68 17.17
C MET A 73 -26.97 16.34 16.87
N ILE A 74 -27.25 15.13 16.42
CA ILE A 74 -28.60 14.64 16.09
C ILE A 74 -29.29 14.04 17.32
N SER A 75 -28.58 13.87 18.43
CA SER A 75 -29.20 13.45 19.68
C SER A 75 -30.39 14.34 20.00
N LEU A 76 -31.48 13.71 20.46
CA LEU A 76 -32.74 14.40 20.73
C LEU A 76 -32.53 15.59 21.67
N GLU A 77 -31.61 15.46 22.62
CA GLU A 77 -31.22 16.48 23.58
C GLU A 77 -30.48 17.68 22.93
N ALA A 78 -29.61 17.43 21.94
CA ALA A 78 -28.95 18.49 21.19
C ALA A 78 -29.92 19.24 20.27
N ILE A 79 -30.84 18.51 19.63
CA ILE A 79 -31.93 19.10 18.83
C ILE A 79 -32.84 19.93 19.72
N GLU A 80 -33.22 19.41 20.90
CA GLU A 80 -34.06 20.11 21.85
C GLU A 80 -33.40 21.37 22.39
N ARG A 81 -32.12 21.33 22.79
CA ARG A 81 -31.37 22.53 23.20
C ARG A 81 -31.26 23.55 22.06
N SER A 82 -31.00 23.10 20.84
CA SER A 82 -30.92 23.98 19.67
C SER A 82 -32.26 24.66 19.39
N ALA A 83 -33.36 23.90 19.44
CA ALA A 83 -34.73 24.42 19.28
C ALA A 83 -35.12 25.36 20.41
N ARG A 84 -34.77 25.05 21.67
CA ARG A 84 -35.00 25.95 22.81
C ARG A 84 -34.25 27.26 22.65
N LYS A 85 -32.98 27.20 22.23
CA LYS A 85 -32.15 28.38 21.98
C LYS A 85 -32.71 29.25 20.85
N SER A 86 -33.19 28.65 19.75
CA SER A 86 -33.81 29.40 18.65
C SER A 86 -35.15 30.01 19.03
N LEU A 87 -35.89 29.38 19.94
CA LEU A 87 -37.13 29.91 20.51
C LEU A 87 -36.91 30.92 21.65
N GLY A 88 -35.66 31.22 22.02
CA GLY A 88 -35.34 32.15 23.10
C GLY A 88 -35.73 31.66 24.50
N LEU A 89 -35.92 30.34 24.66
CA LEU A 89 -36.27 29.72 25.93
C LEU A 89 -35.02 29.64 26.82
N ILE A 90 -35.15 30.08 28.08
CA ILE A 90 -34.11 29.95 29.10
C ILE A 90 -34.18 28.52 29.63
N ASP A 91 -33.05 27.79 29.59
CA ASP A 91 -33.00 26.44 30.15
C ASP A 91 -33.31 26.51 31.65
N PRO A 92 -34.28 25.73 32.15
CA PRO A 92 -34.59 25.71 33.57
C PRO A 92 -33.39 25.16 34.33
N ALA A 93 -32.99 25.86 35.41
CA ALA A 93 -32.03 25.31 36.36
C ALA A 93 -32.53 23.94 36.83
N LYS A 94 -31.64 22.94 36.89
CA LYS A 94 -31.98 21.55 37.26
C LYS A 94 -32.74 21.43 38.59
N ASP A 95 -32.68 22.45 39.42
CA ASP A 95 -33.36 22.55 40.71
C ASP A 95 -34.87 22.83 40.61
N ASN A 96 -35.40 23.21 39.44
CA ASN A 96 -36.80 23.63 39.26
C ASN A 96 -37.67 22.60 38.52
N ILE A 97 -37.29 21.33 38.48
CA ILE A 97 -38.11 20.28 37.86
C ILE A 97 -39.16 19.82 38.89
N VAL A 98 -40.37 20.39 38.80
CA VAL A 98 -41.53 19.88 39.53
C VAL A 98 -42.08 18.66 38.80
N ILE A 99 -41.86 17.47 39.37
CA ILE A 99 -42.49 16.24 38.89
C ILE A 99 -43.92 16.23 39.43
N LEU A 100 -44.90 16.48 38.57
CA LEU A 100 -46.31 16.30 38.90
C LEU A 100 -46.67 14.79 38.80
N PRO A 101 -47.37 14.23 39.81
CA PRO A 101 -47.76 12.83 39.86
C PRO A 101 -48.79 12.44 38.78
#